data_AF-A0A8H4B0A6-F1
#
_entry.id   AF-A0A8H4B0A6-F1
#
_cell.length_a   1.000
_cell.length_b   1.000
_cell.length_c   1.000
_cell.angle_alpha   90.00
_cell.angle_beta   90.00
_cell.angle_gamma   90.00
#
_symmetry.space_group_name_H-M   'P 1'
#
loop_
_entity.id
_entity.type
_entity.pdbx_description
1 polymer ?
#
loop_
_entity_poly.entity_id
_entity_poly.type
_entity_poly.pdbx_seq_one_letter_code
_entity_poly.pdbx_strand_id
1 'polypeptide(L)'
;MHNAGLSKFNFVPGKRYRLRIINTSALLSFTFSIDEHAMNVIKVEGMMTKRHTIHRLIINVAQRYSVIVTADKLVSNFWMRADLQIKCYYAIGIEHLNPYVKAIVHYEGANYLDPTTKRWADNLNRFNNCIDLNTSDFKPFFPENVSAKADQTIYLNASIEKDASNVYRAVVNGSTYAVDIDNPTINQILFKNQTLFQPNQNVIGQFNTSQVIDIVVYNGVSGEHPFHLHGHTFWVLGSGPVDTKADFSKLNIFDPIKRDTTTIPPLGWILIRFEANNPGIWAFHCHIELHVEAGLVARVIELPHELRKLKPPDSYVLNHPILIMI
;
A
#
# COMPACT_ATOMS: atom_id res chain seq x y z
N MET A 1 17.69 11.71 21.56
CA MET A 1 16.49 12.52 21.90
C MET A 1 15.73 11.87 23.06
N HIS A 2 16.25 11.90 24.30
CA HIS A 2 15.67 11.13 25.42
C HIS A 2 14.65 11.91 26.28
N ASN A 3 14.28 13.12 25.89
CA ASN A 3 13.42 14.01 26.70
C ASN A 3 12.21 14.60 25.95
N ALA A 4 11.88 14.07 24.78
CA ALA A 4 10.65 14.44 24.09
C ALA A 4 9.46 13.75 24.78
N GLY A 5 8.52 14.53 25.30
CA GLY A 5 7.27 13.99 25.84
C GLY A 5 6.41 13.33 24.74
N LEU A 6 5.38 12.60 25.16
CA LEU A 6 4.43 12.01 24.23
C LEU A 6 3.72 13.09 23.41
N SER A 7 3.48 12.81 22.13
CA SER A 7 2.66 13.67 21.27
C SER A 7 1.27 13.87 21.87
N LYS A 8 0.78 15.12 21.88
CA LYS A 8 -0.54 15.49 22.42
C LYS A 8 -1.43 16.08 21.32
N PHE A 9 -2.67 15.64 21.26
CA PHE A 9 -3.70 16.10 20.34
C PHE A 9 -4.85 16.70 21.13
N ASN A 10 -5.09 18.01 21.00
CA ASN A 10 -6.09 18.72 21.79
C ASN A 10 -7.48 18.62 21.15
N PHE A 11 -8.45 18.10 21.91
CA PHE A 11 -9.84 17.94 21.50
C PHE A 11 -10.74 18.86 22.33
N VAL A 12 -11.57 19.64 21.65
CA VAL A 12 -12.63 20.46 22.23
C VAL A 12 -13.85 19.55 22.39
N PRO A 13 -14.46 19.46 23.58
CA PRO A 13 -15.66 18.66 23.79
C PRO A 13 -16.77 18.97 22.77
N GLY A 14 -17.41 17.93 22.24
CA GLY A 14 -18.49 18.01 21.25
C GLY A 14 -18.05 18.29 19.81
N LYS A 15 -16.76 18.58 19.54
CA LYS A 15 -16.26 18.77 18.16
C LYS A 15 -15.97 17.43 17.47
N ARG A 16 -15.84 17.49 16.14
CA ARG A 16 -15.43 16.36 15.30
C ARG A 16 -14.11 16.68 14.63
N TYR A 17 -13.21 15.71 14.66
CA TYR A 17 -11.86 15.83 14.12
C TYR A 17 -11.69 14.86 12.96
N ARG A 18 -11.15 15.38 11.85
CA ARG A 18 -10.68 14.53 10.76
C ARG A 18 -9.20 14.22 10.97
N LEU A 19 -8.87 12.96 11.21
CA LEU A 19 -7.49 12.49 11.29
C LEU A 19 -7.11 11.85 9.96
N ARG A 20 -5.91 12.14 9.47
CA ARG A 20 -5.31 11.51 8.28
C ARG A 20 -4.15 10.65 8.74
N ILE A 21 -4.38 9.35 8.79
CA ILE A 21 -3.45 8.36 9.32
C ILE A 21 -2.69 7.79 8.13
N ILE A 22 -1.37 7.82 8.18
CA ILE A 22 -0.46 7.41 7.10
C ILE A 22 0.61 6.53 7.72
N ASN A 23 0.83 5.35 7.17
CA ASN A 23 1.98 4.52 7.56
C ASN A 23 3.15 4.81 6.61
N THR A 24 4.13 5.56 7.12
CA THR A 24 5.37 5.94 6.41
C THR A 24 6.57 5.13 6.88
N SER A 25 6.37 3.99 7.54
CA SER A 25 7.49 3.17 7.98
C SER A 25 8.14 2.43 6.81
N ALA A 26 9.38 1.99 6.98
CA ALA A 26 10.10 1.26 5.94
C ALA A 26 9.71 -0.23 5.85
N LEU A 27 9.00 -0.77 6.84
CA LEU A 27 8.79 -2.21 6.99
C LEU A 27 7.49 -2.57 7.72
N LEU A 28 7.13 -1.84 8.77
CA LEU A 28 6.24 -2.32 9.80
C LEU A 28 4.77 -1.94 9.57
N SER A 29 3.86 -2.87 9.84
CA SER A 29 2.44 -2.62 9.93
C SER A 29 2.02 -2.26 11.37
N PHE A 30 1.00 -1.40 11.48
CA PHE A 30 0.50 -0.90 12.77
C PHE A 30 -0.99 -1.17 12.92
N THR A 31 -1.43 -1.24 14.18
CA THR A 31 -2.82 -1.09 14.57
C THR A 31 -3.02 0.26 15.26
N PHE A 32 -3.71 1.17 14.59
CA PHE A 32 -4.06 2.48 15.14
C PHE A 32 -5.39 2.44 15.88
N SER A 33 -5.48 3.08 17.05
CA SER A 33 -6.73 3.25 17.79
C SER A 33 -6.67 4.45 18.75
N ILE A 34 -7.83 4.90 19.20
CA ILE A 34 -7.97 5.85 20.29
C ILE A 34 -8.88 5.19 21.32
N ASP A 35 -8.41 5.07 22.56
CA ASP A 35 -9.19 4.44 23.63
C ASP A 35 -10.53 5.14 23.79
N GLU A 36 -11.60 4.34 23.92
CA GLU A 36 -13.00 4.77 24.06
C GLU A 36 -13.60 5.54 22.87
N HIS A 37 -12.81 5.91 21.87
CA HIS A 37 -13.29 6.66 20.70
C HIS A 37 -13.38 5.77 19.46
N ALA A 38 -14.60 5.56 18.97
CA ALA A 38 -14.80 4.93 17.68
C ALA A 38 -14.40 5.89 16.54
N MET A 39 -13.88 5.33 15.46
CA MET A 39 -13.39 6.05 14.29
C MET A 39 -14.28 5.75 13.10
N ASN A 40 -14.86 6.78 12.48
CA ASN A 40 -15.61 6.63 11.24
C ASN A 40 -14.65 6.78 10.06
N VAL A 41 -14.31 5.68 9.38
CA VAL A 41 -13.55 5.75 8.11
C VAL A 41 -14.40 6.46 7.06
N ILE A 42 -13.82 7.50 6.47
CA ILE A 42 -14.45 8.30 5.41
C ILE A 42 -13.64 8.33 4.11
N LYS A 43 -12.38 7.87 4.18
CA LYS A 43 -11.48 7.83 3.04
C LYS A 43 -10.49 6.68 3.19
N VAL A 44 -10.32 5.89 2.14
CA VAL A 44 -9.27 4.87 2.00
C VAL A 44 -8.38 5.32 0.86
N GLU A 45 -7.09 5.50 1.14
CA GLU A 45 -6.12 6.13 0.24
C GLU A 45 -6.61 7.49 -0.32
N GLY A 46 -6.81 7.54 -1.64
CA GLY A 46 -7.36 8.66 -2.40
C GLY A 46 -8.90 8.72 -2.44
N MET A 47 -9.61 7.69 -1.99
CA MET A 47 -11.02 7.47 -2.32
C MET A 47 -11.98 7.68 -1.15
N MET A 48 -13.03 8.48 -1.39
CA MET A 48 -14.09 8.73 -0.41
C MET A 48 -14.97 7.49 -0.24
N THR A 49 -15.35 7.22 1.01
CA THR A 49 -16.17 6.05 1.36
C THR A 49 -17.48 6.47 2.01
N LYS A 50 -18.48 5.60 1.95
CA LYS A 50 -19.54 5.59 2.96
C LYS A 50 -18.90 5.37 4.33
N ARG A 51 -19.51 5.92 5.38
CA ARG A 51 -18.96 5.82 6.73
C ARG A 51 -18.94 4.36 7.17
N HIS A 52 -17.78 3.91 7.62
CA HIS A 52 -17.61 2.60 8.24
C HIS A 52 -16.94 2.80 9.60
N THR A 53 -17.62 2.40 10.67
CA THR A 53 -17.15 2.63 12.04
C THR A 53 -16.25 1.48 12.49
N ILE A 54 -15.05 1.83 12.96
CA ILE A 54 -14.06 0.88 13.49
C ILE A 54 -13.54 1.37 14.84
N HIS A 55 -13.15 0.46 15.71
CA HIS A 55 -12.40 0.79 16.92
C HIS A 55 -10.88 0.74 16.68
N ARG A 56 -10.45 -0.01 15.67
CA ARG A 56 -9.05 -0.27 15.34
C ARG A 56 -8.85 -0.27 13.84
N LEU A 57 -7.78 0.40 13.41
CA LEU A 57 -7.37 0.49 12.03
C LEU A 57 -6.06 -0.28 11.85
N ILE A 58 -6.10 -1.39 11.11
CA ILE A 58 -4.90 -2.01 10.57
C ILE A 58 -4.41 -1.14 9.41
N ILE A 59 -3.14 -0.77 9.42
CA ILE A 59 -2.54 0.06 8.38
C ILE A 59 -1.16 -0.47 8.00
N ASN A 60 -1.05 -0.94 6.76
CA ASN A 60 0.21 -1.42 6.18
C ASN A 60 1.02 -0.27 5.56
N VAL A 61 2.29 -0.53 5.26
CA VAL A 61 3.20 0.48 4.68
C VAL A 61 2.58 1.13 3.45
N ALA A 62 2.71 2.45 3.35
CA ALA A 62 2.17 3.32 2.30
C ALA A 62 0.66 3.45 2.22
N GLN A 63 -0.09 2.78 3.10
CA GLN A 63 -1.53 2.98 3.19
C GLN A 63 -1.88 4.26 3.95
N ARG A 64 -3.04 4.82 3.62
CA ARG A 64 -3.61 6.03 4.22
C ARG A 64 -5.09 5.85 4.46
N TYR A 65 -5.56 6.32 5.61
CA TYR A 65 -6.97 6.37 5.93
C TYR A 65 -7.32 7.75 6.49
N SER A 66 -8.45 8.31 6.07
CA SER A 66 -9.05 9.43 6.81
C SER A 66 -10.19 8.91 7.67
N VAL A 67 -10.16 9.28 8.95
CA VAL A 67 -11.22 8.96 9.90
C VAL A 67 -11.81 10.23 10.51
N ILE A 68 -13.09 10.18 10.87
CA ILE A 68 -13.72 11.17 11.74
C ILE A 68 -13.85 10.60 13.14
N VAL A 69 -13.36 11.35 14.12
CA VAL A 69 -13.49 11.06 15.55
C VAL A 69 -14.30 12.18 16.20
N THR A 70 -15.31 11.82 16.97
CA THR A 70 -16.12 12.77 17.73
C THR A 70 -15.58 12.86 19.15
N ALA A 71 -15.38 14.07 19.66
CA ALA A 71 -14.96 14.32 21.03
C ALA A 71 -16.17 14.26 21.99
N ASP A 72 -16.82 13.10 22.09
CA ASP A 72 -18.09 12.90 22.81
C ASP A 72 -17.92 12.23 24.19
N LYS A 73 -16.70 12.13 24.70
CA LYS A 73 -16.42 11.56 26.03
C LYS A 73 -16.38 12.62 27.12
N LEU A 74 -16.43 12.16 28.37
CA LEU A 74 -16.17 13.01 29.53
C LEU A 74 -14.78 13.65 29.39
N VAL A 75 -14.67 14.90 29.83
CA VAL A 75 -13.42 15.66 29.78
C VAL A 75 -12.32 14.92 30.56
N SER A 76 -11.37 14.35 29.83
CA SER A 76 -10.28 13.53 30.35
C SER A 76 -9.14 13.41 29.32
N ASN A 77 -8.11 12.64 29.65
CA ASN A 77 -7.05 12.24 28.73
C ASN A 77 -7.25 10.80 28.29
N PHE A 78 -7.03 10.52 27.00
CA PHE A 78 -7.20 9.18 26.41
C PHE A 78 -5.92 8.76 25.69
N TRP A 79 -5.56 7.48 25.77
CA TRP A 79 -4.46 6.95 24.96
C TRP A 79 -4.87 6.90 23.48
N MET A 80 -4.04 7.49 22.63
CA MET A 80 -3.95 7.20 21.20
C MET A 80 -2.81 6.23 20.99
N ARG A 81 -3.03 5.15 20.22
CA ARG A 81 -2.12 4.02 20.12
C ARG A 81 -1.79 3.72 18.68
N ALA A 82 -0.52 3.41 18.42
CA ALA A 82 -0.04 2.80 17.18
C ALA A 82 0.75 1.55 17.58
N ASP A 83 0.03 0.47 17.88
CA ASP A 83 0.64 -0.78 18.34
C ASP A 83 1.24 -1.51 17.11
N LEU A 84 2.49 -1.95 17.22
CA LEU A 84 3.18 -2.71 16.15
C LEU A 84 2.58 -4.11 16.02
N GLN A 85 2.39 -4.60 14.80
CA GLN A 85 1.99 -5.99 14.55
C GLN A 85 3.20 -6.94 14.58
N ILE A 86 3.75 -7.16 15.78
CA ILE A 86 5.00 -7.92 15.97
C ILE A 86 4.99 -9.35 15.41
N LYS A 87 3.83 -10.01 15.37
CA LYS A 87 3.73 -11.39 14.84
C LYS A 87 4.09 -11.48 13.36
N CYS A 88 3.91 -10.39 12.61
CA CYS A 88 4.23 -10.32 11.18
C CYS A 88 5.72 -10.22 10.91
N TYR A 89 6.49 -9.93 11.95
CA TYR A 89 7.93 -9.69 11.88
C TYR A 89 8.68 -10.52 12.94
N TYR A 90 8.09 -11.63 13.40
CA TYR A 90 8.62 -12.45 14.49
C TYR A 90 10.03 -13.00 14.23
N ALA A 91 10.45 -13.07 12.96
CA ALA A 91 11.80 -13.44 12.56
C ALA A 91 12.86 -12.39 12.94
N ILE A 92 12.45 -11.16 13.27
CA ILE A 92 13.33 -10.10 13.70
C ILE A 92 13.38 -10.15 15.23
N GLY A 93 14.33 -10.90 15.77
CA GLY A 93 14.60 -10.99 17.21
C GLY A 93 15.16 -9.69 17.76
N ILE A 94 14.33 -8.63 17.82
CA ILE A 94 14.74 -7.31 18.29
C ILE A 94 14.66 -7.26 19.82
N GLU A 95 15.82 -7.37 20.44
CA GLU A 95 15.98 -7.10 21.87
C GLU A 95 15.61 -5.64 22.17
N HIS A 96 14.85 -5.41 23.24
CA HIS A 96 14.37 -4.08 23.69
C HIS A 96 13.38 -3.34 22.78
N LEU A 97 12.74 -4.01 21.80
CA LEU A 97 11.65 -3.38 21.05
C LEU A 97 10.47 -3.05 21.97
N ASN A 98 10.05 -1.79 22.00
CA ASN A 98 8.76 -1.40 22.58
C ASN A 98 7.69 -1.39 21.47
N PRO A 99 6.79 -2.39 21.42
CA PRO A 99 5.78 -2.48 20.36
C PRO A 99 4.58 -1.54 20.62
N TYR A 100 4.56 -0.82 21.73
CA TYR A 100 3.43 -0.02 22.18
C TYR A 100 3.75 1.47 22.10
N VAL A 101 3.56 2.04 20.91
CA VAL A 101 3.73 3.48 20.68
C VAL A 101 2.45 4.20 21.06
N LYS A 102 2.57 5.22 21.92
CA LYS A 102 1.45 5.97 22.49
C LYS A 102 1.57 7.47 22.22
N ALA A 103 0.41 8.11 22.12
CA ALA A 103 0.19 9.54 22.15
C ALA A 103 -1.03 9.82 23.05
N ILE A 104 -1.29 11.10 23.36
CA ILE A 104 -2.38 11.51 24.24
C ILE A 104 -3.41 12.32 23.43
N VAL A 105 -4.68 11.93 23.48
CA VAL A 105 -5.79 12.83 23.18
C VAL A 105 -6.14 13.56 24.47
N HIS A 106 -5.92 14.88 24.49
CA HIS A 106 -6.16 15.74 25.64
C HIS A 106 -7.44 16.54 25.40
N TYR A 107 -8.47 16.33 26.22
CA TYR A 107 -9.66 17.18 26.14
C TYR A 107 -9.39 18.55 26.78
N GLU A 108 -9.88 19.61 26.18
CA GLU A 108 -9.86 20.94 26.81
C GLU A 108 -10.59 20.90 28.16
N GLY A 109 -9.90 21.35 29.22
CA GLY A 109 -10.37 21.27 30.60
C GLY A 109 -9.94 20.00 31.36
N ALA A 110 -9.28 19.04 30.71
CA ALA A 110 -8.71 17.89 31.41
C ALA A 110 -7.45 18.30 32.19
N ASN A 111 -7.10 17.51 33.21
CA ASN A 111 -5.82 17.68 33.91
C ASN A 111 -4.64 17.29 32.99
N TYR A 112 -3.40 17.57 33.40
CA TYR A 112 -2.20 17.23 32.63
C TYR A 112 -1.57 15.88 33.01
N LEU A 113 -2.36 14.95 33.58
CA LEU A 113 -1.90 13.61 33.92
C LEU A 113 -1.96 12.67 32.72
N ASP A 114 -1.11 11.65 32.71
CA ASP A 114 -1.17 10.60 31.70
C ASP A 114 -2.51 9.85 31.73
N PRO A 115 -3.06 9.45 30.56
CA PRO A 115 -4.27 8.65 30.50
C PRO A 115 -4.16 7.33 31.28
N THR A 116 -5.25 6.93 31.92
CA THR A 116 -5.42 5.60 32.55
C THR A 116 -6.38 4.69 31.76
N THR A 117 -6.77 5.13 30.57
CA THR A 117 -7.74 4.45 29.71
C THR A 117 -7.23 3.10 29.22
N LYS A 118 -8.18 2.20 28.91
CA LYS A 118 -7.88 0.85 28.46
C LYS A 118 -8.11 0.71 26.96
N ARG A 119 -7.31 -0.18 26.36
CA ARG A 119 -7.52 -0.64 24.98
C ARG A 119 -8.94 -1.18 24.82
N TRP A 120 -9.51 -0.99 23.64
CA TRP A 120 -10.73 -1.67 23.21
C TRP A 120 -10.64 -3.20 23.42
N ALA A 121 -11.72 -3.87 23.82
CA ALA A 121 -11.66 -5.31 24.12
C ALA A 121 -11.87 -6.21 22.87
N ASP A 122 -12.37 -5.66 21.78
CA ASP A 122 -12.85 -6.41 20.62
C ASP A 122 -11.73 -6.91 19.69
N ASN A 123 -11.91 -8.11 19.14
CA ASN A 123 -11.19 -8.63 17.97
C ASN A 123 -9.65 -8.69 18.08
N LEU A 124 -9.07 -8.76 19.28
CA LEU A 124 -7.61 -8.79 19.52
C LEU A 124 -6.85 -9.83 18.66
N ASN A 125 -7.49 -10.95 18.30
CA ASN A 125 -6.90 -12.00 17.48
C ASN A 125 -6.81 -11.64 15.99
N ARG A 126 -7.70 -10.78 15.45
CA ARG A 126 -7.67 -10.37 14.04
C ARG A 126 -6.50 -9.42 13.75
N PHE A 127 -6.07 -8.64 14.74
CA PHE A 127 -5.05 -7.59 14.63
C PHE A 127 -3.60 -8.10 14.77
N ASN A 128 -3.41 -9.41 14.61
CA ASN A 128 -2.15 -10.10 14.85
C ASN A 128 -1.87 -11.20 13.81
N ASN A 129 -2.62 -11.19 12.69
CA ASN A 129 -2.58 -12.23 11.66
C ASN A 129 -1.95 -11.79 10.35
N CYS A 130 -1.45 -10.55 10.24
CA CYS A 130 -0.77 -10.05 9.03
C CYS A 130 -1.72 -10.07 7.83
N ILE A 131 -2.92 -9.52 8.06
CA ILE A 131 -3.99 -9.43 7.08
C ILE A 131 -4.43 -7.98 7.06
N ASP A 132 -4.62 -7.46 5.85
CA ASP A 132 -5.19 -6.13 5.65
C ASP A 132 -6.63 -6.03 6.20
N LEU A 133 -7.16 -4.81 6.25
CA LEU A 133 -8.59 -4.64 6.41
C LEU A 133 -9.32 -5.28 5.22
N ASN A 134 -10.47 -5.90 5.49
CA ASN A 134 -11.29 -6.46 4.42
C ASN A 134 -11.82 -5.30 3.58
N THR A 135 -11.37 -5.21 2.32
CA THR A 135 -11.76 -4.14 1.40
C THR A 135 -13.28 -4.10 1.17
N SER A 136 -13.97 -5.22 1.36
CA SER A 136 -15.43 -5.31 1.23
C SER A 136 -16.19 -4.57 2.34
N ASP A 137 -15.55 -4.32 3.48
CA ASP A 137 -16.11 -3.56 4.60
C ASP A 137 -16.31 -2.07 4.21
N PHE A 138 -15.54 -1.60 3.22
CA PHE A 138 -15.60 -0.23 2.72
C PHE A 138 -16.37 -0.14 1.40
N LYS A 139 -17.39 0.70 1.39
CA LYS A 139 -18.15 1.02 0.17
C LYS A 139 -17.77 2.40 -0.34
N PRO A 140 -17.55 2.57 -1.65
CA PRO A 140 -17.24 3.87 -2.21
C PRO A 140 -18.42 4.82 -1.99
N PHE A 141 -18.12 6.11 -1.85
CA PHE A 141 -19.15 7.13 -1.62
C PHE A 141 -20.01 7.33 -2.88
N PHE A 142 -19.35 7.35 -4.04
CA PHE A 142 -19.99 7.33 -5.35
C PHE A 142 -19.91 5.90 -5.92
N PRO A 143 -20.91 5.44 -6.70
CA PRO A 143 -20.82 4.15 -7.37
C PRO A 143 -19.58 4.06 -8.27
N GLU A 144 -18.95 2.89 -8.30
CA GLU A 144 -17.77 2.61 -9.13
C GLU A 144 -18.18 1.81 -10.36
N ASN A 145 -17.73 2.24 -11.53
CA ASN A 145 -17.94 1.49 -12.77
C ASN A 145 -16.76 0.54 -12.99
N VAL A 146 -16.90 -0.70 -12.56
CA VAL A 146 -15.91 -1.75 -12.81
C VAL A 146 -16.31 -2.49 -14.07
N SER A 147 -15.41 -2.54 -15.08
CA SER A 147 -15.63 -3.42 -16.22
C SER A 147 -15.86 -4.86 -15.74
N ALA A 148 -16.83 -5.57 -16.32
CA ALA A 148 -17.12 -6.94 -15.92
C ALA A 148 -15.95 -7.90 -16.25
N LYS A 149 -15.21 -7.64 -17.33
CA LYS A 149 -14.08 -8.45 -17.79
C LYS A 149 -12.85 -7.58 -18.01
N ALA A 150 -11.68 -8.17 -17.79
CA ALA A 150 -10.43 -7.61 -18.24
C ALA A 150 -10.16 -8.02 -19.69
N ASP A 151 -9.46 -7.17 -20.43
CA ASP A 151 -8.93 -7.47 -21.75
C ASP A 151 -7.73 -8.41 -21.66
N GLN A 152 -6.95 -8.29 -20.58
CA GLN A 152 -5.79 -9.13 -20.30
C GLN A 152 -5.65 -9.42 -18.81
N THR A 153 -5.09 -10.60 -18.50
CA THR A 153 -4.74 -11.00 -17.14
C THR A 153 -3.26 -11.35 -17.08
N ILE A 154 -2.55 -10.74 -16.14
CA ILE A 154 -1.14 -10.96 -15.85
C ILE A 154 -1.05 -11.74 -14.54
N TYR A 155 -0.27 -12.81 -14.54
CA TYR A 155 0.01 -13.60 -13.36
C TYR A 155 1.44 -13.33 -12.89
N LEU A 156 1.59 -12.95 -11.63
CA LEU A 156 2.85 -12.69 -10.97
C LEU A 156 3.02 -13.65 -9.79
N ASN A 157 4.22 -14.21 -9.65
CA ASN A 157 4.64 -14.94 -8.47
C ASN A 157 5.73 -14.13 -7.77
N ALA A 158 5.43 -13.66 -6.56
CA ALA A 158 6.36 -12.99 -5.67
C ALA A 158 6.97 -14.02 -4.71
N SER A 159 8.29 -14.14 -4.73
CA SER A 159 9.03 -15.05 -3.86
C SER A 159 10.39 -14.47 -3.47
N ILE A 160 11.15 -15.23 -2.68
CA ILE A 160 12.54 -14.92 -2.32
C ILE A 160 13.40 -16.07 -2.81
N GLU A 161 14.46 -15.76 -3.54
CA GLU A 161 15.42 -16.70 -4.10
C GLU A 161 16.84 -16.26 -3.77
N LYS A 162 17.82 -17.16 -3.92
CA LYS A 162 19.24 -16.82 -3.76
C LYS A 162 19.87 -16.57 -5.12
N ASP A 163 20.62 -15.48 -5.24
CA ASP A 163 21.42 -15.22 -6.43
C ASP A 163 22.69 -16.09 -6.48
N ALA A 164 23.48 -15.94 -7.56
CA ALA A 164 24.73 -16.68 -7.75
C ALA A 164 25.78 -16.41 -6.65
N SER A 165 25.64 -15.32 -5.90
CA SER A 165 26.48 -14.97 -4.75
C SER A 165 25.87 -15.43 -3.41
N ASN A 166 24.83 -16.27 -3.45
CA ASN A 166 24.13 -16.80 -2.28
C ASN A 166 23.46 -15.71 -1.42
N VAL A 167 23.16 -14.55 -2.01
CA VAL A 167 22.42 -13.44 -1.38
C VAL A 167 20.93 -13.59 -1.67
N TYR A 168 20.09 -13.41 -0.66
CA TYR A 168 18.64 -13.42 -0.85
C TYR A 168 18.20 -12.21 -1.66
N ARG A 169 17.47 -12.47 -2.74
CA ARG A 169 16.80 -11.50 -3.60
C ARG A 169 15.32 -11.75 -3.60
N ALA A 170 14.57 -10.67 -3.71
CA ALA A 170 13.16 -10.75 -4.01
C ALA A 170 13.01 -10.89 -5.53
N VAL A 171 12.07 -11.73 -5.95
CA VAL A 171 11.85 -12.01 -7.37
C VAL A 171 10.38 -11.88 -7.72
N VAL A 172 10.13 -11.44 -8.96
CA VAL A 172 8.83 -11.51 -9.61
C VAL A 172 8.98 -12.44 -10.82
N ASN A 173 8.23 -13.53 -10.85
CA ASN A 173 8.31 -14.56 -11.91
C ASN A 173 9.75 -15.07 -12.15
N GLY A 174 10.51 -15.28 -11.06
CA GLY A 174 11.91 -15.75 -11.11
C GLY A 174 12.93 -14.70 -11.56
N SER A 175 12.52 -13.43 -11.71
CA SER A 175 13.44 -12.34 -12.05
C SER A 175 13.50 -11.27 -10.96
N THR A 176 14.72 -10.89 -10.58
CA THR A 176 14.97 -9.79 -9.63
C THR A 176 15.15 -8.49 -10.41
N TYR A 177 14.46 -7.44 -9.96
CA TYR A 177 14.58 -6.13 -10.60
C TYR A 177 15.97 -5.55 -10.38
N ALA A 178 16.63 -5.16 -11.46
CA ALA A 178 17.89 -4.43 -11.43
C ALA A 178 17.67 -3.03 -11.99
N VAL A 179 17.99 -2.02 -11.17
CA VAL A 179 17.95 -0.63 -11.60
C VAL A 179 19.14 -0.32 -12.52
N ASP A 180 18.86 0.33 -13.64
CA ASP A 180 19.86 0.93 -14.53
C ASP A 180 19.72 2.44 -14.39
N ILE A 181 20.53 3.04 -13.50
CA ILE A 181 20.46 4.47 -13.18
C ILE A 181 20.97 5.34 -14.31
N ASP A 182 21.90 4.82 -15.12
CA ASP A 182 22.52 5.55 -16.23
C ASP A 182 21.62 5.56 -17.47
N ASN A 183 20.76 4.55 -17.60
CA ASN A 183 19.85 4.41 -18.73
C ASN A 183 18.45 3.94 -18.27
N PRO A 184 17.69 4.80 -17.55
CA PRO A 184 16.37 4.45 -17.06
C PRO A 184 15.41 4.16 -18.22
N THR A 185 14.38 3.34 -17.96
CA THR A 185 13.45 2.87 -18.99
C THR A 185 12.73 4.00 -19.72
N ILE A 186 12.52 5.15 -19.08
CA ILE A 186 11.96 6.32 -19.77
C ILE A 186 12.87 6.81 -20.90
N ASN A 187 14.19 6.79 -20.71
CA ASN A 187 15.14 7.19 -21.74
C ASN A 187 15.22 6.18 -22.87
N GLN A 188 15.16 4.89 -22.52
CA GLN A 188 15.07 3.79 -23.49
C GLN A 188 13.87 3.96 -24.43
N ILE A 189 12.70 4.36 -23.91
CA ILE A 189 11.49 4.55 -24.72
C ILE A 189 11.54 5.87 -25.49
N LEU A 190 11.86 6.99 -24.83
CA LEU A 190 11.78 8.33 -25.43
C LEU A 190 12.84 8.56 -26.51
N PHE A 191 14.08 8.15 -26.27
CA PHE A 191 15.21 8.51 -27.13
C PHE A 191 15.72 7.36 -27.99
N LYS A 192 15.54 6.10 -27.54
CA LYS A 192 16.02 4.91 -28.27
C LYS A 192 14.90 4.13 -28.95
N ASN A 193 13.65 4.56 -28.80
CA ASN A 193 12.46 3.87 -29.31
C ASN A 193 12.44 2.37 -28.93
N GLN A 194 12.93 2.03 -27.74
CA GLN A 194 13.09 0.66 -27.29
C GLN A 194 11.74 0.00 -27.03
N THR A 195 11.55 -1.21 -27.56
CA THR A 195 10.33 -2.01 -27.39
C THR A 195 10.58 -3.35 -26.71
N LEU A 196 11.84 -3.79 -26.62
CA LEU A 196 12.24 -5.03 -25.96
C LEU A 196 13.08 -4.69 -24.74
N PHE A 197 12.80 -5.35 -23.62
CA PHE A 197 13.45 -5.09 -22.33
C PHE A 197 14.09 -6.37 -21.79
N GLN A 198 15.19 -6.21 -21.06
CA GLN A 198 15.89 -7.34 -20.45
C GLN A 198 15.02 -7.98 -19.35
N PRO A 199 15.18 -9.27 -19.04
CA PRO A 199 14.38 -9.91 -18.00
C PRO A 199 14.43 -9.18 -16.65
N ASN A 200 15.62 -8.76 -16.20
CA ASN A 200 15.86 -8.03 -14.95
C ASN A 200 15.26 -6.61 -14.91
N GLN A 201 14.67 -6.14 -16.02
CA GLN A 201 13.89 -4.91 -16.06
C GLN A 201 12.43 -5.14 -15.59
N ASN A 202 12.01 -6.39 -15.38
CA ASN A 202 10.70 -6.80 -14.88
C ASN A 202 9.52 -6.06 -15.53
N VAL A 203 9.58 -5.89 -16.86
CA VAL A 203 8.45 -5.35 -17.63
C VAL A 203 7.43 -6.47 -17.82
N ILE A 204 6.32 -6.40 -17.08
CA ILE A 204 5.30 -7.45 -17.02
C ILE A 204 4.14 -7.23 -18.02
N GLY A 205 4.05 -6.03 -18.60
CA GLY A 205 3.03 -5.68 -19.58
C GLY A 205 3.41 -4.43 -20.35
N GLN A 206 3.14 -4.43 -21.65
CA GLN A 206 3.28 -3.27 -22.53
C GLN A 206 2.00 -3.10 -23.33
N PHE A 207 1.26 -2.03 -23.06
CA PHE A 207 -0.08 -1.81 -23.61
C PHE A 207 -0.05 -0.65 -24.61
N ASN A 208 -0.25 -0.95 -25.90
CA ASN A 208 -0.23 0.06 -26.95
C ASN A 208 -1.54 0.87 -27.05
N THR A 209 -2.62 0.36 -26.47
CA THR A 209 -3.94 1.01 -26.41
C THR A 209 -4.50 0.93 -25.00
N SER A 210 -5.51 1.75 -24.70
CA SER A 210 -6.21 1.68 -23.42
C SER A 210 -6.90 0.32 -23.27
N GLN A 211 -6.64 -0.36 -22.16
CA GLN A 211 -7.13 -1.71 -21.88
C GLN A 211 -7.44 -1.89 -20.39
N VAL A 212 -8.39 -2.74 -20.05
CA VAL A 212 -8.67 -3.18 -18.68
C VAL A 212 -7.77 -4.36 -18.36
N ILE A 213 -6.95 -4.23 -17.31
CA ILE A 213 -5.93 -5.22 -16.96
C ILE A 213 -6.22 -5.79 -15.57
N ASP A 214 -6.19 -7.12 -15.47
CA ASP A 214 -6.10 -7.82 -14.20
C ASP A 214 -4.65 -8.18 -13.90
N ILE A 215 -4.23 -7.96 -12.66
CA ILE A 215 -2.98 -8.52 -12.13
C ILE A 215 -3.34 -9.44 -10.96
N VAL A 216 -3.01 -10.72 -11.11
CA VAL A 216 -3.08 -11.71 -10.03
C VAL A 216 -1.68 -11.91 -9.49
N VAL A 217 -1.47 -11.61 -8.21
CA VAL A 217 -0.18 -11.79 -7.55
C VAL A 217 -0.30 -12.91 -6.54
N TYR A 218 0.52 -13.95 -6.70
CA TYR A 218 0.72 -15.02 -5.74
C TYR A 218 1.92 -14.70 -4.85
N ASN A 219 1.78 -14.95 -3.57
CA ASN A 219 2.81 -14.80 -2.57
C ASN A 219 3.32 -16.18 -2.14
N GLY A 220 4.55 -16.51 -2.51
CA GLY A 220 5.19 -17.78 -2.19
C GLY A 220 5.85 -17.84 -0.81
N VAL A 221 5.74 -16.78 0.01
CA VAL A 221 6.40 -16.71 1.32
C VAL A 221 5.41 -16.44 2.47
N SER A 222 5.85 -16.69 3.69
CA SER A 222 5.04 -16.56 4.92
C SER A 222 4.92 -15.13 5.46
N GLY A 223 5.53 -14.14 4.80
CA GLY A 223 5.36 -12.72 5.12
C GLY A 223 4.24 -12.07 4.31
N GLU A 224 3.65 -10.99 4.82
CA GLU A 224 2.73 -10.14 4.06
C GLU A 224 3.49 -9.11 3.22
N HIS A 225 2.93 -8.72 2.07
CA HIS A 225 3.57 -7.75 1.18
C HIS A 225 2.58 -6.66 0.75
N PRO A 226 2.73 -5.41 1.22
CA PRO A 226 1.95 -4.28 0.70
C PRO A 226 2.47 -3.92 -0.69
N PHE A 227 1.69 -4.18 -1.74
CA PHE A 227 2.03 -3.81 -3.11
C PHE A 227 1.36 -2.50 -3.51
N HIS A 228 2.13 -1.62 -4.13
CA HIS A 228 1.72 -0.30 -4.61
C HIS A 228 1.88 -0.23 -6.14
N LEU A 229 0.89 0.34 -6.84
CA LEU A 229 0.94 0.62 -8.27
C LEU A 229 1.02 2.12 -8.49
N HIS A 230 2.07 2.57 -9.17
CA HIS A 230 2.23 3.97 -9.57
C HIS A 230 1.24 4.33 -10.68
N GLY A 231 0.94 5.63 -10.82
CA GLY A 231 0.12 6.16 -11.92
C GLY A 231 -1.37 5.82 -11.87
N HIS A 232 -1.78 4.91 -10.97
CA HIS A 232 -3.12 4.34 -10.96
C HIS A 232 -3.69 4.21 -9.56
N THR A 233 -5.02 4.24 -9.51
CA THR A 233 -5.79 3.57 -8.47
C THR A 233 -6.47 2.37 -9.09
N PHE A 234 -6.46 1.24 -8.40
CA PHE A 234 -7.01 -0.04 -8.85
C PHE A 234 -8.10 -0.53 -7.91
N TRP A 235 -8.96 -1.41 -8.42
CA TRP A 235 -9.92 -2.16 -7.61
C TRP A 235 -9.27 -3.44 -7.09
N VAL A 236 -9.50 -3.76 -5.81
CA VAL A 236 -9.18 -5.09 -5.27
C VAL A 236 -10.42 -5.95 -5.41
N LEU A 237 -10.36 -6.93 -6.30
CA LEU A 237 -11.53 -7.75 -6.66
C LEU A 237 -11.64 -9.05 -5.87
N GLY A 238 -10.53 -9.55 -5.32
CA GLY A 238 -10.52 -10.76 -4.51
C GLY A 238 -9.15 -11.09 -3.95
N SER A 239 -9.14 -11.98 -2.96
CA SER A 239 -7.93 -12.54 -2.35
C SER A 239 -8.22 -13.94 -1.81
N GLY A 240 -7.19 -14.76 -1.70
CA GLY A 240 -7.32 -16.12 -1.15
C GLY A 240 -5.98 -16.70 -0.72
N PRO A 241 -5.96 -17.92 -0.17
CA PRO A 241 -4.73 -18.65 0.16
C PRO A 241 -4.04 -19.19 -1.09
N VAL A 242 -2.72 -19.42 -1.04
CA VAL A 242 -1.85 -19.72 -2.22
C VAL A 242 -2.18 -21.05 -2.88
N ASP A 243 -2.75 -21.99 -2.14
CA ASP A 243 -3.21 -23.29 -2.63
C ASP A 243 -4.52 -23.19 -3.42
N THR A 244 -5.18 -22.03 -3.39
CA THR A 244 -6.35 -21.74 -4.22
C THR A 244 -5.97 -20.93 -5.45
N LYS A 245 -6.67 -21.19 -6.55
CA LYS A 245 -6.61 -20.32 -7.75
C LYS A 245 -7.64 -19.22 -7.62
N ALA A 246 -7.33 -18.05 -8.19
CA ALA A 246 -8.29 -16.97 -8.32
C ALA A 246 -9.53 -17.44 -9.09
N ASP A 247 -10.68 -17.45 -8.42
CA ASP A 247 -11.97 -17.79 -9.01
C ASP A 247 -12.65 -16.51 -9.51
N PHE A 248 -12.55 -16.29 -10.82
CA PHE A 248 -13.07 -15.09 -11.48
C PHE A 248 -14.59 -14.94 -11.36
N SER A 249 -15.32 -16.03 -11.08
CA SER A 249 -16.77 -15.99 -10.89
C SER A 249 -17.21 -15.41 -9.54
N LYS A 250 -16.29 -15.34 -8.56
CA LYS A 250 -16.55 -14.87 -7.20
C LYS A 250 -15.97 -13.49 -6.90
N LEU A 251 -15.46 -12.80 -7.92
CA LEU A 251 -14.87 -11.49 -7.77
C LEU A 251 -15.91 -10.45 -7.35
N ASN A 252 -15.51 -9.56 -6.44
CA ASN A 252 -16.32 -8.42 -6.07
C ASN A 252 -16.21 -7.33 -7.14
N ILE A 253 -17.10 -7.39 -8.14
CA ILE A 253 -17.22 -6.38 -9.20
C ILE A 253 -18.34 -5.36 -8.93
N PHE A 254 -18.97 -5.40 -7.74
CA PHE A 254 -20.08 -4.53 -7.38
C PHE A 254 -19.64 -3.50 -6.33
N ASP A 255 -19.34 -2.29 -6.80
CA ASP A 255 -18.82 -1.19 -5.99
C ASP A 255 -17.64 -1.57 -5.06
N PRO A 256 -16.58 -2.25 -5.55
CA PRO A 256 -15.35 -2.38 -4.80
C PRO A 256 -14.67 -1.02 -4.67
N ILE A 257 -14.00 -0.79 -3.54
CA ILE A 257 -13.25 0.45 -3.35
C ILE A 257 -11.97 0.46 -4.21
N LYS A 258 -11.69 1.62 -4.82
CA LYS A 258 -10.39 1.90 -5.44
C LYS A 258 -9.34 2.26 -4.40
N ARG A 259 -8.11 1.83 -4.63
CA ARG A 259 -6.93 2.15 -3.81
C ARG A 259 -5.67 2.08 -4.67
N ASP A 260 -4.54 2.53 -4.15
CA ASP A 260 -3.25 2.46 -4.87
C ASP A 260 -2.24 1.51 -4.20
N THR A 261 -2.55 1.04 -2.99
CA THR A 261 -1.72 0.08 -2.25
C THR A 261 -2.63 -0.97 -1.64
N THR A 262 -2.29 -2.25 -1.75
CA THR A 262 -3.01 -3.36 -1.11
C THR A 262 -2.05 -4.42 -0.61
N THR A 263 -2.38 -5.10 0.48
CA THR A 263 -1.52 -6.15 1.03
C THR A 263 -1.87 -7.51 0.47
N ILE A 264 -0.86 -8.20 -0.05
CA ILE A 264 -0.96 -9.61 -0.42
C ILE A 264 -0.76 -10.43 0.85
N PRO A 265 -1.71 -11.30 1.22
CA PRO A 265 -1.61 -12.08 2.44
C PRO A 265 -0.44 -13.08 2.38
N PRO A 266 0.11 -13.49 3.54
CA PRO A 266 1.07 -14.59 3.66
C PRO A 266 0.56 -15.85 2.95
N LEU A 267 1.41 -16.50 2.15
CA LEU A 267 1.06 -17.73 1.43
C LEU A 267 -0.34 -17.60 0.80
N GLY A 268 -0.55 -16.53 0.04
CA GLY A 268 -1.85 -16.15 -0.51
C GLY A 268 -1.77 -15.55 -1.91
N TRP A 269 -2.89 -15.02 -2.38
CA TRP A 269 -2.97 -14.25 -3.61
C TRP A 269 -3.92 -13.08 -3.49
N ILE A 270 -3.72 -12.08 -4.35
CA ILE A 270 -4.66 -10.98 -4.56
C ILE A 270 -4.90 -10.77 -6.05
N LEU A 271 -6.10 -10.33 -6.41
CA LEU A 271 -6.45 -9.89 -7.75
C LEU A 271 -6.81 -8.41 -7.71
N ILE A 272 -6.06 -7.62 -8.48
CA ILE A 272 -6.36 -6.22 -8.72
C ILE A 272 -6.75 -5.99 -10.18
N ARG A 273 -7.64 -5.02 -10.41
CA ARG A 273 -8.02 -4.55 -11.75
C ARG A 273 -7.72 -3.06 -11.88
N PHE A 274 -7.14 -2.65 -13.00
CA PHE A 274 -6.94 -1.25 -13.34
C PHE A 274 -7.15 -1.02 -14.85
N GLU A 275 -7.26 0.25 -15.23
CA GLU A 275 -7.35 0.65 -16.64
C GLU A 275 -6.00 1.21 -17.06
N ALA A 276 -5.35 0.57 -18.04
CA ALA A 276 -4.09 1.00 -18.63
C ALA A 276 -4.30 2.22 -19.56
N ASN A 277 -4.74 3.34 -18.98
CA ASN A 277 -5.17 4.54 -19.69
C ASN A 277 -4.28 5.77 -19.44
N ASN A 278 -3.12 5.58 -18.79
CA ASN A 278 -2.25 6.67 -18.36
C ASN A 278 -0.85 6.51 -18.98
N PRO A 279 -0.49 7.24 -20.06
CA PRO A 279 0.80 7.07 -20.74
C PRO A 279 1.98 7.21 -19.80
N GLY A 280 2.80 6.17 -19.66
CA GLY A 280 3.87 6.17 -18.67
C GLY A 280 4.53 4.81 -18.46
N ILE A 281 5.43 4.79 -17.48
CA ILE A 281 6.11 3.59 -17.00
C ILE A 281 5.83 3.52 -15.51
N TRP A 282 5.00 2.57 -15.12
CA TRP A 282 4.48 2.52 -13.76
C TRP A 282 5.05 1.34 -13.02
N ALA A 283 5.73 1.61 -11.91
CA ALA A 283 6.21 0.58 -11.02
C ALA A 283 5.04 -0.05 -10.25
N PHE A 284 5.06 -1.36 -10.17
CA PHE A 284 4.22 -2.18 -9.31
C PHE A 284 5.11 -2.95 -8.36
N HIS A 285 5.20 -2.51 -7.11
CA HIS A 285 6.24 -3.00 -6.21
C HIS A 285 5.75 -3.16 -4.78
N CYS A 286 6.41 -4.03 -4.03
CA CYS A 286 6.23 -4.07 -2.59
C CYS A 286 6.71 -2.76 -1.98
N HIS A 287 6.00 -2.19 -1.01
CA HIS A 287 6.36 -0.92 -0.38
C HIS A 287 7.17 -1.12 0.92
N ILE A 288 7.62 -2.35 1.20
CA ILE A 288 8.66 -2.60 2.20
C ILE A 288 10.00 -2.27 1.54
N GLU A 289 10.73 -1.30 2.12
CA GLU A 289 11.94 -0.72 1.53
C GLU A 289 13.00 -1.79 1.22
N LEU A 290 13.23 -2.70 2.16
CA LEU A 290 14.18 -3.80 2.00
C LEU A 290 13.79 -4.76 0.87
N HIS A 291 12.49 -4.91 0.59
CA HIS A 291 12.03 -5.77 -0.49
C HIS A 291 12.16 -5.08 -1.85
N VAL A 292 11.94 -3.76 -1.92
CA VAL A 292 12.24 -2.95 -3.13
C VAL A 292 13.72 -3.07 -3.47
N GLU A 293 14.58 -2.84 -2.48
CA GLU A 293 16.04 -2.90 -2.62
C GLU A 293 16.51 -4.31 -3.00
N ALA A 294 15.83 -5.35 -2.51
CA ALA A 294 16.10 -6.74 -2.90
C ALA A 294 15.53 -7.12 -4.28
N GLY A 295 14.80 -6.21 -4.96
CA GLY A 295 14.33 -6.38 -6.33
C GLY A 295 12.85 -6.74 -6.51
N LEU A 296 11.99 -6.56 -5.49
CA LEU A 296 10.55 -6.90 -5.52
C LEU A 296 9.72 -5.84 -6.27
N VAL A 297 10.10 -5.61 -7.53
CA VAL A 297 9.56 -4.56 -8.39
C VAL A 297 9.18 -5.19 -9.73
N ALA A 298 7.96 -4.93 -10.18
CA ALA A 298 7.51 -5.13 -11.54
C ALA A 298 7.16 -3.79 -12.17
N ARG A 299 7.03 -3.74 -13.50
CA ARG A 299 6.69 -2.50 -14.22
C ARG A 299 5.75 -2.77 -15.37
N VAL A 300 4.78 -1.88 -15.56
CA VAL A 300 3.95 -1.83 -16.76
C VAL A 300 4.34 -0.61 -17.60
N ILE A 301 4.29 -0.77 -18.91
CA ILE A 301 4.51 0.30 -19.87
C ILE A 301 3.18 0.58 -20.56
N GLU A 302 2.71 1.81 -20.48
CA GLU A 302 1.41 2.21 -21.00
C GLU A 302 1.55 3.24 -22.10
N LEU A 303 0.83 3.00 -23.18
CA LEU A 303 0.65 3.92 -24.30
C LEU A 303 2.00 4.53 -24.76
N PRO A 304 3.03 3.70 -25.07
CA PRO A 304 4.38 4.19 -25.33
C PRO A 304 4.45 5.18 -26.50
N HIS A 305 3.52 5.07 -27.47
CA HIS A 305 3.39 6.05 -28.54
C HIS A 305 2.94 7.43 -28.05
N GLU A 306 1.97 7.49 -27.13
CA GLU A 306 1.51 8.74 -26.51
C GLU A 306 2.57 9.30 -25.55
N LEU A 307 3.25 8.43 -24.80
CA LEU A 307 4.37 8.80 -23.94
C LEU A 307 5.48 9.52 -24.73
N ARG A 308 5.82 9.04 -25.93
CA ARG A 308 6.82 9.68 -26.81
C ARG A 308 6.41 11.06 -27.33
N LYS A 309 5.12 11.40 -27.32
CA LYS A 309 4.65 12.74 -27.69
C LYS A 309 4.82 13.75 -26.55
N LEU A 310 5.02 13.28 -25.31
CA LEU A 310 5.27 14.16 -24.18
C LEU A 310 6.67 14.76 -24.31
N LYS A 311 6.76 16.09 -24.33
CA LYS A 311 8.05 16.79 -24.29
C LYS A 311 8.59 16.74 -22.85
N PRO A 312 9.77 16.14 -22.58
CA PRO A 312 10.39 16.22 -21.27
C PRO A 312 10.71 17.68 -20.92
N PRO A 313 10.70 18.05 -19.63
CA PRO A 313 11.18 19.36 -19.20
C PRO A 313 12.61 19.61 -19.70
N ASP A 314 12.94 20.83 -20.11
CA ASP A 314 14.27 21.14 -20.63
C ASP A 314 15.38 20.82 -19.60
N SER A 315 15.09 20.99 -18.30
CA SER A 315 15.99 20.58 -17.21
C SER A 315 16.29 19.09 -17.17
N TYR A 316 15.34 18.24 -17.57
CA TYR A 316 15.54 16.80 -17.67
C TYR A 316 16.54 16.46 -18.78
N VAL A 317 16.36 17.08 -19.95
CA VAL A 317 17.22 16.89 -21.13
C VAL A 317 18.64 17.39 -20.86
N LEU A 318 18.79 18.55 -20.22
CA LEU A 318 20.09 19.13 -19.88
C LEU A 318 20.89 18.26 -18.91
N ASN A 319 20.23 17.58 -17.97
CA ASN A 319 20.87 16.71 -16.99
C ASN A 319 21.19 15.30 -17.54
N HIS A 320 20.77 14.98 -18.76
CA HIS A 320 21.07 13.70 -19.42
C HIS A 320 21.65 13.91 -20.84
N PRO A 321 22.80 14.61 -20.98
CA PRO A 321 23.32 15.04 -22.28
C PRO A 321 23.75 13.88 -23.19
N ILE A 322 24.00 12.68 -22.64
CA ILE A 322 24.32 11.45 -23.39
C ILE A 322 23.18 11.07 -24.36
N LEU A 323 21.95 11.57 -24.13
CA LEU A 323 20.77 11.27 -24.96
C LEU A 323 20.59 12.22 -26.16
N ILE A 324 21.40 13.29 -26.26
CA ILE A 324 21.33 14.28 -27.36
C ILE A 324 22.28 13.89 -28.52
N MET A 325 23.17 12.90 -28.32
CA MET A 325 24.20 12.51 -29.29
C MET A 325 23.85 11.30 -30.18
N ILE A 326 22.60 10.83 -30.17
CA ILE A 326 22.10 9.73 -31.05
C ILE A 326 21.05 10.29 -31.99
#